data_AF-A0A6D2C1M9-F1
#
_entry.id   AF-A0A6D2C1M9-F1
#
_cell.length_a   1.000
_cell.length_b   1.000
_cell.length_c   1.000
_cell.angle_alpha   90.00
_cell.angle_beta   90.00
_cell.angle_gamma   90.00
#
_symmetry.space_group_name_H-M   'P 1'
#
loop_
_entity.id
_entity.type
_entity.pdbx_description
1 polymer ?
#
loop_
_entity_poly.entity_id
_entity_poly.type
_entity_poly.pdbx_seq_one_letter_code
_entity_poly.pdbx_strand_id
1 'polypeptide(L)'
;IYSAEYGQFGGEPIGAIIGDYALNASSPDMNFLFKMSSIAAMSHSPFLTSVDASFFGLDNYAELPTIQDLKSLLEGPQYTKWRTFRENEDSKYAGLMVTRFLTRSPYDPQENPIKSFNYKENVHNSHNHLLWGNTAYAFATRLTDSFAQYRWCGNIIGPRAGGTVTDLPVYLYENFGTLESKIPTEVLITDRREYELSESGFIAFTLRRDSNNAVFFSANAVLKPKIFPNTPEGKEAETNYRLGTQLPYIFLVSRLAHYIKVLQREEIGSWKERSDVENGLNEWIRQYVSDQENPPAEVRSRRPFRGARITVSDIEGETGWYKIDLNVRPHFKFMGANFELSLVGKLDKE
;
A
#
# COMPACT_ATOMS: atom_id res chain seq x y z
N ILE A 1 -19.86 6.19 -1.08
CA ILE A 1 -18.61 5.79 -1.78
C ILE A 1 -18.89 5.61 -3.27
N TYR A 2 -19.64 4.58 -3.70
CA TYR A 2 -19.89 4.36 -5.13
C TYR A 2 -20.94 5.32 -5.72
N SER A 3 -22.19 5.25 -5.26
CA SER A 3 -23.32 5.87 -5.98
C SER A 3 -23.29 7.40 -6.03
N ALA A 4 -22.78 8.05 -4.98
CA ALA A 4 -22.70 9.52 -4.93
C ALA A 4 -21.62 10.09 -5.86
N GLU A 5 -20.58 9.31 -6.17
CA GLU A 5 -19.39 9.79 -6.88
C GLU A 5 -19.10 8.95 -8.13
N TYR A 6 -18.43 7.79 -7.99
CA TYR A 6 -18.03 6.94 -9.13
C TYR A 6 -19.22 6.55 -10.04
N GLY A 7 -20.38 6.30 -9.45
CA GLY A 7 -21.62 5.98 -10.17
C GLY A 7 -22.33 7.19 -10.77
N GLN A 8 -22.05 8.40 -10.28
CA GLN A 8 -22.77 9.63 -10.61
C GLN A 8 -22.18 10.33 -11.84
N PHE A 9 -23.03 10.84 -12.72
CA PHE A 9 -22.59 11.69 -13.83
C PHE A 9 -22.14 13.04 -13.29
N GLY A 10 -20.94 13.48 -13.68
CA GLY A 10 -20.29 14.68 -13.14
C GLY A 10 -19.65 14.51 -11.75
N GLY A 11 -19.70 13.32 -11.15
CA GLY A 11 -19.08 13.04 -9.85
C GLY A 11 -17.56 12.82 -9.94
N GLU A 12 -16.89 12.85 -8.79
CA GLU A 12 -15.44 12.68 -8.69
C GLU A 12 -15.08 11.36 -7.97
N PRO A 13 -14.55 10.35 -8.69
CA PRO A 13 -14.21 9.07 -8.10
C PRO A 13 -13.28 9.18 -6.87
N ILE A 14 -13.67 8.51 -5.79
CA ILE A 14 -12.87 8.43 -4.57
C ILE A 14 -11.58 7.63 -4.85
N GLY A 15 -10.41 8.21 -4.55
CA GLY A 15 -9.11 7.57 -4.81
C GLY A 15 -8.75 6.46 -3.84
N ALA A 16 -8.96 6.69 -2.54
CA ALA A 16 -8.68 5.74 -1.46
C ALA A 16 -9.63 5.98 -0.29
N ILE A 17 -9.84 4.96 0.54
CA ILE A 17 -10.65 5.04 1.76
C ILE A 17 -9.73 4.85 2.95
N ILE A 18 -9.61 5.85 3.81
CA ILE A 18 -8.80 5.77 5.05
C ILE A 18 -9.73 5.45 6.21
N GLY A 19 -9.58 4.26 6.80
CA GLY A 19 -10.28 3.84 7.99
C GLY A 19 -9.43 4.06 9.22
N ASP A 20 -9.90 4.91 10.14
CA ASP A 20 -9.28 5.06 11.45
C ASP A 20 -9.78 3.98 12.42
N TYR A 21 -9.40 2.73 12.14
CA TYR A 21 -9.74 1.57 12.96
C TYR A 21 -8.49 0.76 13.30
N ALA A 22 -8.53 0.13 14.48
CA ALA A 22 -7.54 -0.85 14.92
C ALA A 22 -8.23 -2.23 14.94
N LEU A 23 -8.08 -2.98 13.84
CA LEU A 23 -8.77 -4.26 13.66
C LEU A 23 -8.04 -5.40 14.34
N ASN A 24 -8.77 -6.31 14.97
CA ASN A 24 -8.26 -7.56 15.53
C ASN A 24 -8.72 -8.78 14.71
N ALA A 25 -8.33 -9.98 15.14
CA ALA A 25 -8.67 -11.24 14.45
C ALA A 25 -10.11 -11.74 14.74
N SER A 26 -10.95 -10.94 15.41
CA SER A 26 -12.30 -11.34 15.77
C SER A 26 -13.23 -11.47 14.56
N SER A 27 -14.32 -12.22 14.75
CA SER A 27 -15.33 -12.43 13.72
C SER A 27 -15.99 -11.14 13.21
N PRO A 28 -16.38 -10.17 14.07
CA PRO A 28 -16.92 -8.88 13.62
C PRO A 28 -15.95 -8.09 12.74
N ASP A 29 -14.68 -7.97 13.16
CA ASP A 29 -13.67 -7.20 12.44
C ASP A 29 -13.33 -7.81 11.08
N MET A 30 -13.21 -9.15 11.03
CA MET A 30 -13.00 -9.85 9.76
C MET A 30 -14.21 -9.69 8.81
N ASN A 31 -15.44 -9.72 9.34
CA ASN A 31 -16.64 -9.49 8.53
C ASN A 31 -16.71 -8.03 8.03
N PHE A 32 -16.31 -7.06 8.86
CA PHE A 32 -16.21 -5.66 8.47
C PHE A 32 -15.18 -5.48 7.34
N LEU A 33 -14.00 -6.06 7.51
CA LEU A 33 -12.94 -6.02 6.50
C LEU A 33 -13.39 -6.61 5.16
N PHE A 34 -14.08 -7.76 5.20
CA PHE A 34 -14.65 -8.40 4.00
C PHE A 34 -15.60 -7.45 3.24
N LYS A 35 -16.53 -6.81 3.96
CA LYS A 35 -17.48 -5.86 3.37
C LYS A 35 -16.80 -4.61 2.82
N MET A 36 -15.84 -4.05 3.56
CA MET A 36 -15.09 -2.88 3.12
C MET A 36 -14.24 -3.17 1.88
N SER A 37 -13.63 -4.34 1.80
CA SER A 37 -12.90 -4.78 0.60
C SER A 37 -13.81 -4.94 -0.61
N SER A 38 -15.01 -5.51 -0.45
CA SER A 38 -15.96 -5.58 -1.57
C SER A 38 -16.44 -4.20 -2.02
N ILE A 39 -16.66 -3.26 -1.09
CA ILE A 39 -16.98 -1.86 -1.44
C ILE A 39 -15.81 -1.22 -2.20
N ALA A 40 -14.59 -1.40 -1.69
CA ALA A 40 -13.36 -0.89 -2.30
C ALA A 40 -13.12 -1.47 -3.70
N ALA A 41 -13.42 -2.75 -3.91
CA ALA A 41 -13.33 -3.42 -5.20
C ALA A 41 -14.34 -2.85 -6.21
N MET A 42 -15.59 -2.62 -5.78
CA MET A 42 -16.63 -2.03 -6.64
C MET A 42 -16.33 -0.58 -7.04
N SER A 43 -15.73 0.22 -6.16
CA SER A 43 -15.40 1.62 -6.46
C SER A 43 -13.99 1.84 -7.02
N HIS A 44 -13.19 0.78 -7.12
CA HIS A 44 -11.76 0.87 -7.40
C HIS A 44 -11.04 1.85 -6.47
N SER A 45 -11.31 1.76 -5.17
CA SER A 45 -10.76 2.67 -4.15
C SER A 45 -10.21 1.86 -2.99
N PRO A 46 -8.90 1.54 -2.95
CA PRO A 46 -8.33 0.72 -1.88
C PRO A 46 -8.67 1.24 -0.47
N PHE A 47 -9.08 0.33 0.40
CA PHE A 47 -9.35 0.56 1.82
C PHE A 47 -8.08 0.33 2.64
N LEU A 48 -7.68 1.35 3.39
CA LEU A 48 -6.46 1.39 4.17
C LEU A 48 -6.80 1.62 5.64
N THR A 49 -6.33 0.74 6.52
CA THR A 49 -6.60 0.81 7.96
C THR A 49 -5.45 0.15 8.72
N SER A 50 -5.45 0.25 10.05
CA SER A 50 -4.48 -0.46 10.89
C SER A 50 -5.05 -1.73 11.51
N VAL A 51 -4.15 -2.65 11.88
CA VAL A 51 -4.45 -3.71 12.83
C VAL A 51 -4.06 -3.28 14.24
N ASP A 52 -4.66 -3.93 15.24
CA ASP A 52 -4.31 -3.78 16.65
C ASP A 52 -3.24 -4.80 17.08
N ALA A 53 -2.53 -4.55 18.19
CA ALA A 53 -1.55 -5.49 18.72
C ALA A 53 -2.21 -6.84 19.11
N SER A 54 -3.46 -6.80 19.57
CA SER A 54 -4.25 -7.99 19.89
C SER A 54 -4.51 -8.87 18.66
N PHE A 55 -4.40 -8.34 17.44
CA PHE A 55 -4.43 -9.15 16.22
C PHE A 55 -3.36 -10.24 16.27
N PHE A 56 -2.18 -9.96 16.81
CA PHE A 56 -1.08 -10.92 16.94
C PHE A 56 -1.07 -11.65 18.28
N GLY A 57 -2.12 -11.48 19.10
CA GLY A 57 -2.18 -12.00 20.46
C GLY A 57 -1.23 -11.28 21.43
N LEU A 58 -0.88 -10.03 21.14
CA LEU A 58 -0.03 -9.17 21.98
C LEU A 58 -0.87 -8.12 22.71
N ASP A 59 -0.42 -7.70 23.88
CA ASP A 59 -1.05 -6.58 24.59
C ASP A 59 -0.59 -5.22 24.02
N ASN A 60 0.61 -5.17 23.44
CA ASN A 60 1.20 -3.98 22.83
C ASN A 60 2.21 -4.35 21.73
N TYR A 61 2.50 -3.42 20.83
CA TYR A 61 3.45 -3.66 19.72
C TYR A 61 4.91 -3.72 20.16
N ALA A 62 5.27 -3.30 21.37
CA ALA A 62 6.65 -3.43 21.86
C ALA A 62 7.06 -4.91 22.04
N GLU A 63 6.08 -5.81 22.18
CA GLU A 63 6.27 -7.26 22.23
C GLU A 63 6.37 -7.93 20.86
N LEU A 64 6.18 -7.20 19.75
CA LEU A 64 6.30 -7.75 18.40
C LEU A 64 7.61 -8.53 18.14
N PRO A 65 8.79 -8.11 18.66
CA PRO A 65 10.03 -8.86 18.47
C PRO A 65 10.05 -10.22 19.17
N THR A 66 9.18 -10.45 20.16
CA THR A 66 9.12 -11.71 20.93
C THR A 66 8.51 -12.87 20.13
N ILE A 67 7.72 -12.57 19.09
CA ILE A 67 7.12 -13.59 18.22
C ILE A 67 8.22 -14.30 17.44
N GLN A 68 8.52 -15.56 17.71
CA GLN A 68 9.60 -16.25 17.00
C GLN A 68 9.26 -16.52 15.52
N ASP A 69 8.04 -16.99 15.25
CA ASP A 69 7.57 -17.31 13.89
C ASP A 69 6.16 -16.72 13.67
N LEU A 70 6.12 -15.63 12.90
CA LEU A 70 4.87 -14.96 12.55
C LEU A 70 3.99 -15.82 11.64
N LYS A 71 4.59 -16.62 10.75
CA LYS A 71 3.86 -17.45 9.80
C LYS A 71 3.12 -18.55 10.54
N SER A 72 3.79 -19.27 11.44
CA SER A 72 3.16 -20.30 12.26
C SER A 72 2.05 -19.73 13.16
N LEU A 73 2.24 -18.52 13.70
CA LEU A 73 1.19 -17.84 14.48
C LEU A 73 -0.09 -17.66 13.64
N LEU A 74 0.04 -17.11 12.43
CA LEU A 74 -1.09 -16.83 11.53
C LEU A 74 -1.70 -18.09 10.90
N GLU A 75 -1.05 -19.25 11.04
CA GLU A 75 -1.59 -20.57 10.71
C GLU A 75 -2.45 -21.16 11.85
N GLY A 76 -2.52 -20.50 13.01
CA GLY A 76 -3.37 -20.92 14.12
C GLY A 76 -4.87 -20.97 13.78
N PRO A 77 -5.67 -21.81 14.46
CA PRO A 77 -7.12 -21.92 14.23
C PRO A 77 -7.88 -20.60 14.40
N GLN A 78 -7.43 -19.70 15.29
CA GLN A 78 -8.09 -18.40 15.49
C GLN A 78 -8.06 -17.51 14.23
N TYR A 79 -7.11 -17.74 13.31
CA TYR A 79 -6.96 -16.98 12.07
C TYR A 79 -7.65 -17.62 10.87
N THR A 80 -8.57 -18.56 11.07
CA THR A 80 -9.27 -19.23 9.97
C THR A 80 -9.99 -18.23 9.07
N LYS A 81 -10.71 -17.26 9.64
CA LYS A 81 -11.37 -16.18 8.86
C LYS A 81 -10.38 -15.28 8.14
N TRP A 82 -9.27 -14.95 8.79
CA TRP A 82 -8.19 -14.16 8.19
C TRP A 82 -7.62 -14.86 6.95
N ARG A 83 -7.31 -16.16 7.05
CA ARG A 83 -6.81 -16.94 5.90
C ARG A 83 -7.81 -17.00 4.75
N THR A 84 -9.09 -17.24 5.05
CA THR A 84 -10.14 -17.21 4.03
C THR A 84 -10.26 -15.83 3.38
N PHE A 85 -10.13 -14.75 4.16
CA PHE A 85 -10.13 -13.39 3.62
C PHE A 85 -8.95 -13.15 2.68
N ARG A 86 -7.75 -13.62 3.02
CA ARG A 86 -6.55 -13.51 2.16
C ARG A 86 -6.67 -14.25 0.83
N GLU A 87 -7.58 -15.21 0.71
CA GLU A 87 -7.83 -15.96 -0.53
C GLU A 87 -8.93 -15.31 -1.40
N ASN A 88 -9.69 -14.36 -0.84
CA ASN A 88 -10.69 -13.60 -1.58
C ASN A 88 -10.02 -12.56 -2.50
N GLU A 89 -10.38 -12.56 -3.79
CA GLU A 89 -9.91 -11.60 -4.79
C GLU A 89 -10.13 -10.12 -4.41
N ASP A 90 -11.21 -9.81 -3.68
CA ASP A 90 -11.50 -8.43 -3.23
C ASP A 90 -10.46 -7.92 -2.21
N SER A 91 -9.75 -8.82 -1.53
CA SER A 91 -8.73 -8.46 -0.54
C SER A 91 -7.52 -7.74 -1.14
N LYS A 92 -7.36 -7.74 -2.48
CA LYS A 92 -6.34 -6.93 -3.16
C LYS A 92 -6.57 -5.42 -3.01
N TYR A 93 -7.78 -5.02 -2.65
CA TYR A 93 -8.12 -3.63 -2.34
C TYR A 93 -8.01 -3.30 -0.85
N ALA A 94 -7.49 -4.20 -0.01
CA ALA A 94 -7.21 -3.91 1.40
C ALA A 94 -5.70 -3.76 1.66
N GLY A 95 -5.34 -2.69 2.36
CA GLY A 95 -4.01 -2.47 2.95
C GLY A 95 -4.11 -2.36 4.46
N LEU A 96 -3.36 -3.21 5.18
CA LEU A 96 -3.37 -3.23 6.64
C LEU A 96 -2.02 -2.81 7.19
N MET A 97 -2.00 -1.67 7.86
CA MET A 97 -0.80 -1.13 8.50
C MET A 97 -0.60 -1.78 9.86
N VAL A 98 0.66 -2.04 10.20
CA VAL A 98 1.06 -2.47 11.54
C VAL A 98 1.84 -1.37 12.23
N THR A 99 1.78 -1.41 13.56
CA THR A 99 2.34 -0.42 14.49
C THR A 99 1.68 0.95 14.39
N ARG A 100 1.76 1.70 15.49
CA ARG A 100 1.37 3.10 15.56
C ARG A 100 2.62 3.98 15.55
N PHE A 101 2.40 5.27 15.33
CA PHE A 101 3.45 6.28 15.40
C PHE A 101 3.08 7.40 16.36
N LEU A 102 4.07 8.08 16.92
CA LEU A 102 3.86 9.18 17.85
C LEU A 102 3.37 10.41 17.08
N THR A 103 2.25 10.98 17.51
CA THR A 103 1.67 12.18 16.87
C THR A 103 2.01 13.47 17.58
N ARG A 104 2.36 13.38 18.87
CA ARG A 104 2.65 14.53 19.72
C ARG A 104 3.71 14.18 20.75
N SER A 105 4.74 15.01 20.85
CA SER A 105 5.69 14.93 21.97
C SER A 105 5.01 15.35 23.29
N PRO A 106 5.29 14.67 24.41
CA PRO A 106 4.77 15.06 25.72
C PRO A 106 5.01 16.54 26.02
N TYR A 107 4.10 17.17 26.76
CA TYR A 107 4.31 18.56 27.18
C TYR A 107 5.49 18.65 28.14
N ASP A 108 6.43 19.52 27.80
CA ASP A 108 7.58 19.84 28.64
C ASP A 108 7.82 21.35 28.61
N PRO A 109 8.20 21.98 29.73
CA PRO A 109 8.41 23.43 29.80
C PRO A 109 9.47 23.99 28.84
N GLN A 110 10.38 23.16 28.34
CA GLN A 110 11.42 23.55 27.39
C GLN A 110 11.08 23.11 25.96
N GLU A 111 10.75 21.84 25.76
CA GLU A 111 10.58 21.25 24.42
C GLU A 111 9.19 21.50 23.82
N ASN A 112 8.13 21.49 24.64
CA ASN A 112 6.75 21.68 24.20
C ASN A 112 5.94 22.50 25.23
N PRO A 113 6.24 23.81 25.36
CA PRO A 113 5.70 24.64 26.43
C PRO A 113 4.25 25.05 26.17
N ILE A 114 3.50 25.27 27.26
CA ILE A 114 2.18 25.88 27.24
C ILE A 114 2.23 27.29 27.87
N LYS A 115 1.28 28.15 27.49
CA LYS A 115 1.30 29.59 27.89
C LYS A 115 0.89 29.86 29.33
N SER A 116 -0.05 29.08 29.88
CA SER A 116 -0.78 29.46 31.10
C SER A 116 -0.04 29.07 32.38
N PHE A 117 0.42 27.82 32.46
CA PHE A 117 1.07 27.28 33.64
C PHE A 117 2.20 26.34 33.24
N ASN A 118 3.11 26.08 34.18
CA ASN A 118 4.24 25.22 33.94
C ASN A 118 3.82 23.74 33.98
N TYR A 119 3.42 23.17 32.84
CA TYR A 119 2.98 21.78 32.74
C TYR A 119 4.12 20.86 32.27
N LYS A 120 4.35 19.80 33.04
CA LYS A 120 5.24 18.70 32.65
C LYS A 120 4.44 17.40 32.67
N GLU A 121 4.21 16.85 31.48
CA GLU A 121 3.42 15.63 31.29
C GLU A 121 4.23 14.40 31.76
N ASN A 122 3.66 13.61 32.67
CA ASN A 122 4.32 12.41 33.18
C ASN A 122 3.85 11.15 32.42
N VAL A 123 4.73 10.63 31.57
CA VAL A 123 4.48 9.45 30.72
C VAL A 123 5.22 8.18 31.18
N HIS A 124 5.90 8.21 32.33
CA HIS A 124 6.81 7.12 32.74
C HIS A 124 6.11 5.79 33.04
N ASN A 125 4.86 5.83 33.49
CA ASN A 125 4.16 4.63 33.99
C ASN A 125 3.67 3.70 32.87
N SER A 126 3.35 4.24 31.69
CA SER A 126 2.83 3.45 30.59
C SER A 126 3.12 4.10 29.25
N HIS A 127 3.61 3.29 28.32
CA HIS A 127 3.78 3.67 26.92
C HIS A 127 2.46 4.12 26.28
N ASN A 128 1.32 3.64 26.77
CA ASN A 128 -0.01 4.02 26.27
C ASN A 128 -0.45 5.43 26.70
N HIS A 129 0.29 6.11 27.59
CA HIS A 129 0.06 7.53 27.87
C HIS A 129 0.57 8.44 26.74
N LEU A 130 1.45 7.94 25.88
CA LEU A 130 1.87 8.65 24.68
C LEU A 130 0.72 8.70 23.65
N LEU A 131 0.64 9.79 22.90
CA LEU A 131 -0.40 9.97 21.90
C LEU A 131 -0.03 9.23 20.61
N TRP A 132 -0.40 7.95 20.55
CA TRP A 132 -0.25 7.11 19.37
C TRP A 132 -1.30 7.42 18.32
N GLY A 133 -0.84 7.64 17.09
CA GLY A 133 -1.68 7.82 15.92
C GLY A 133 -1.72 6.59 15.02
N ASN A 134 -2.79 6.51 14.25
CA ASN A 134 -2.99 5.44 13.28
C ASN A 134 -2.11 5.63 12.05
N THR A 135 -1.23 4.66 11.79
CA THR A 135 -0.30 4.64 10.66
C THR A 135 -0.97 4.70 9.29
N ALA A 136 -2.27 4.40 9.19
CA ALA A 136 -3.05 4.62 7.96
C ALA A 136 -2.98 6.09 7.49
N TYR A 137 -2.95 7.06 8.40
CA TYR A 137 -2.76 8.46 8.06
C TYR A 137 -1.35 8.75 7.51
N ALA A 138 -0.32 8.18 8.13
CA ALA A 138 1.07 8.33 7.66
C ALA A 138 1.25 7.73 6.26
N PHE A 139 0.55 6.65 5.94
CA PHE A 139 0.56 6.09 4.58
C PHE A 139 -0.25 6.94 3.58
N ALA A 140 -1.38 7.52 4.02
CA ALA A 140 -2.20 8.41 3.20
C ALA A 140 -1.45 9.67 2.75
N THR A 141 -0.54 10.21 3.57
CA THR A 141 0.31 11.32 3.14
C THR A 141 1.22 10.91 1.98
N ARG A 142 1.76 9.69 1.96
CA ARG A 142 2.62 9.20 0.86
C ARG A 142 1.84 9.08 -0.45
N LEU A 143 0.58 8.62 -0.38
CA LEU A 143 -0.32 8.62 -1.55
C LEU A 143 -0.53 10.03 -2.09
N THR A 144 -0.84 10.97 -1.19
CA THR A 144 -1.11 12.37 -1.54
C THR A 144 0.12 13.03 -2.14
N ASP A 145 1.31 12.82 -1.58
CA ASP A 145 2.57 13.38 -2.07
C ASP A 145 2.92 12.83 -3.46
N SER A 146 2.76 11.52 -3.66
CA SER A 146 2.96 10.90 -4.97
C SER A 146 2.01 11.48 -6.02
N PHE A 147 0.73 11.66 -5.67
CA PHE A 147 -0.26 12.25 -6.56
C PHE A 147 -0.01 13.74 -6.82
N ALA A 148 0.42 14.50 -5.80
CA ALA A 148 0.73 15.92 -5.91
C ALA A 148 1.89 16.16 -6.90
N GLN A 149 2.90 15.28 -6.89
CA GLN A 149 4.06 15.39 -7.77
C GLN A 149 3.80 14.82 -9.18
N TYR A 150 3.14 13.66 -9.28
CA TYR A 150 3.09 12.88 -10.54
C TYR A 150 1.69 12.62 -11.08
N ARG A 151 0.63 12.96 -10.34
CA ARG A 151 -0.78 12.58 -10.61
C ARG A 151 -1.04 11.07 -10.61
N TRP A 152 -0.09 10.30 -10.07
CA TRP A 152 -0.15 8.85 -9.91
C TRP A 152 0.34 8.46 -8.52
N CYS A 153 -0.23 7.39 -7.96
CA CYS A 153 0.10 6.89 -6.62
C CYS A 153 1.01 5.65 -6.67
N GLY A 154 2.03 5.66 -7.54
CA GLY A 154 3.00 4.55 -7.66
C GLY A 154 4.26 4.72 -6.80
N ASN A 155 4.50 5.91 -6.25
CA ASN A 155 5.72 6.26 -5.50
C ASN A 155 5.43 6.36 -4.00
N ILE A 156 5.10 5.22 -3.39
CA ILE A 156 4.70 5.11 -1.98
C ILE A 156 5.52 4.10 -1.19
N ILE A 157 6.56 3.54 -1.82
CA ILE A 157 7.46 2.55 -1.22
C ILE A 157 8.92 2.94 -1.42
N GLY A 158 9.76 2.53 -0.48
CA GLY A 158 11.20 2.70 -0.52
C GLY A 158 11.69 4.06 -0.02
N PRO A 159 12.90 4.10 0.54
CA PRO A 159 13.40 5.27 1.26
C PRO A 159 13.64 6.51 0.38
N ARG A 160 13.97 6.29 -0.90
CA ARG A 160 14.20 7.35 -1.89
C ARG A 160 13.07 7.48 -2.92
N ALA A 161 12.11 6.57 -2.92
CA ALA A 161 11.08 6.45 -3.95
C ALA A 161 9.68 6.84 -3.45
N GLY A 162 9.62 7.67 -2.39
CA GLY A 162 8.39 8.28 -1.87
C GLY A 162 7.75 7.56 -0.67
N GLY A 163 8.36 6.48 -0.16
CA GLY A 163 7.86 5.75 1.01
C GLY A 163 8.31 6.29 2.38
N THR A 164 9.24 7.26 2.42
CA THR A 164 9.77 7.83 3.67
C THR A 164 8.83 8.89 4.23
N VAL A 165 8.33 8.72 5.44
CA VAL A 165 7.69 9.74 6.28
C VAL A 165 8.76 10.45 7.11
N THR A 166 8.81 11.77 6.98
CA THR A 166 9.80 12.62 7.65
C THR A 166 9.18 13.38 8.81
N ASP A 167 10.04 13.90 9.69
CA ASP A 167 9.65 14.82 10.77
C ASP A 167 8.70 14.19 11.80
N LEU A 168 9.02 12.96 12.23
CA LEU A 168 8.30 12.34 13.34
C LEU A 168 8.65 13.02 14.68
N PRO A 169 7.68 13.19 15.59
CA PRO A 169 7.92 13.75 16.91
C PRO A 169 8.97 12.95 17.69
N VAL A 170 9.91 13.66 18.31
CA VAL A 170 10.95 13.07 19.15
C VAL A 170 10.67 13.39 20.60
N TYR A 171 10.90 12.42 21.50
CA TYR A 171 10.79 12.61 22.94
C TYR A 171 12.04 12.07 23.62
N LEU A 172 12.83 12.95 24.23
CA LEU A 172 13.99 12.58 25.02
C LEU A 172 13.56 12.35 26.47
N TYR A 173 14.00 11.26 27.07
CA TYR A 173 13.77 10.98 28.48
C TYR A 173 15.04 10.45 29.13
N GLU A 174 15.14 10.67 30.44
CA GLU A 174 16.25 10.14 31.22
C GLU A 174 15.97 8.68 31.60
N ASN A 175 16.89 7.79 31.24
CA ASN A 175 16.88 6.37 31.57
C ASN A 175 18.21 6.01 32.25
N PHE A 176 18.17 5.57 33.51
CA PHE A 176 19.34 5.18 34.31
C PHE A 176 20.53 6.18 34.24
N GLY A 177 20.24 7.48 34.26
CA GLY A 177 21.26 8.56 34.22
C GLY A 177 21.79 8.90 32.82
N THR A 178 21.21 8.31 31.77
CA THR A 178 21.50 8.65 30.36
C THR A 178 20.27 9.22 29.68
N LEU A 179 20.46 10.23 28.82
CA LEU A 179 19.38 10.74 27.97
C LEU A 179 19.20 9.80 26.77
N GLU A 180 18.04 9.17 26.68
CA GLU A 180 17.64 8.31 25.58
C GLU A 180 16.49 8.93 24.80
N SER A 181 16.48 8.72 23.49
CA SER A 181 15.37 9.11 22.64
C SER A 181 14.34 7.98 22.59
N LYS A 182 13.09 8.30 22.92
CA LYS A 182 11.97 7.39 22.68
C LYS A 182 11.75 7.27 21.18
N ILE A 183 11.74 6.03 20.71
CA ILE A 183 11.43 5.74 19.32
C ILE A 183 10.02 6.26 18.96
N PRO A 184 9.85 6.97 17.82
CA PRO A 184 8.57 7.50 17.38
C PRO A 184 7.62 6.42 16.80
N THR A 185 8.11 5.20 16.59
CA THR A 185 7.27 4.01 16.37
C THR A 185 7.26 3.18 17.64
N GLU A 186 6.23 2.37 17.86
CA GLU A 186 6.16 1.54 19.09
C GLU A 186 7.28 0.49 19.20
N VAL A 187 7.84 0.09 18.06
CA VAL A 187 8.87 -0.93 17.96
C VAL A 187 9.83 -0.63 16.81
N LEU A 188 11.09 -1.03 16.98
CA LEU A 188 12.08 -1.11 15.90
C LEU A 188 11.91 -2.44 15.16
N ILE A 189 11.24 -2.38 14.01
CA ILE A 189 11.05 -3.54 13.14
C ILE A 189 12.38 -3.82 12.40
N THR A 190 12.86 -5.07 12.49
CA THR A 190 14.04 -5.52 11.72
C THR A 190 13.65 -5.85 10.28
N ASP A 191 14.61 -5.81 9.35
CA ASP A 191 14.37 -6.14 7.94
C ASP A 191 13.73 -7.53 7.75
N ARG A 192 14.18 -8.53 8.54
CA ARG A 192 13.57 -9.86 8.54
C ARG A 192 12.10 -9.81 8.95
N ARG A 193 11.77 -9.05 9.99
CA ARG A 193 10.39 -8.93 10.47
C ARG A 193 9.51 -8.17 9.48
N GLU A 194 10.04 -7.11 8.87
CA GLU A 194 9.37 -6.36 7.79
C GLU A 194 9.00 -7.31 6.65
N TYR A 195 9.94 -8.15 6.23
CA TYR A 195 9.71 -9.15 5.18
C TYR A 195 8.64 -10.18 5.58
N GLU A 196 8.70 -10.73 6.80
CA GLU A 196 7.69 -11.69 7.31
C GLU A 196 6.28 -11.06 7.36
N LEU A 197 6.18 -9.81 7.78
CA LEU A 197 4.93 -9.04 7.79
C LEU A 197 4.42 -8.79 6.36
N SER A 198 5.31 -8.42 5.46
CA SER A 198 5.02 -8.14 4.05
C SER A 198 4.48 -9.37 3.31
N GLU A 199 5.12 -10.53 3.49
CA GLU A 199 4.64 -11.82 2.97
C GLU A 199 3.28 -12.23 3.59
N SER A 200 3.02 -11.75 4.80
CA SER A 200 1.76 -11.96 5.50
C SER A 200 0.65 -10.97 5.09
N GLY A 201 0.92 -10.02 4.18
CA GLY A 201 -0.06 -9.04 3.68
C GLY A 201 -0.23 -7.81 4.58
N PHE A 202 0.77 -7.52 5.41
CA PHE A 202 0.82 -6.31 6.24
C PHE A 202 1.80 -5.27 5.68
N ILE A 203 1.52 -4.02 5.97
CA ILE A 203 2.33 -2.86 5.59
C ILE A 203 3.03 -2.35 6.85
N ALA A 204 4.33 -2.61 6.94
CA ALA A 204 5.12 -2.25 8.11
C ALA A 204 5.70 -0.85 8.00
N PHE A 205 5.56 -0.07 9.07
CA PHE A 205 6.16 1.25 9.20
C PHE A 205 7.46 1.16 9.99
N THR A 206 8.58 1.20 9.26
CA THR A 206 9.91 0.91 9.81
C THR A 206 10.66 2.19 10.12
N LEU A 207 11.08 2.36 11.37
CA LEU A 207 11.89 3.53 11.76
C LEU A 207 13.32 3.41 11.23
N ARG A 208 13.83 4.48 10.62
CA ARG A 208 15.26 4.60 10.37
C ARG A 208 15.97 4.92 11.68
N ARG A 209 16.79 3.98 12.14
CA ARG A 209 17.57 4.08 13.39
C ARG A 209 18.33 5.42 13.46
N ASP A 210 18.33 6.01 14.66
CA ASP A 210 19.00 7.27 14.98
C ASP A 210 18.52 8.47 14.14
N SER A 211 17.26 8.43 13.68
CA SER A 211 16.63 9.54 12.98
C SER A 211 15.14 9.64 13.34
N ASN A 212 14.53 10.76 12.97
CA ASN A 212 13.09 11.00 13.07
C ASN A 212 12.33 10.69 11.78
N ASN A 213 12.87 9.78 10.95
CA ASN A 213 12.27 9.39 9.68
C ASN A 213 11.91 7.90 9.71
N ALA A 214 10.75 7.54 9.18
CA ALA A 214 10.35 6.14 9.03
C ALA A 214 9.93 5.86 7.58
N VAL A 215 9.95 4.61 7.17
CA VAL A 215 9.86 4.20 5.77
C VAL A 215 8.89 3.02 5.64
N PHE A 216 8.06 3.09 4.61
CA PHE A 216 7.37 1.92 4.06
C PHE A 216 8.26 1.30 2.99
N PHE A 217 8.85 0.14 3.27
CA PHE A 217 9.68 -0.57 2.28
C PHE A 217 8.84 -1.29 1.22
N SER A 218 7.72 -1.84 1.65
CA SER A 218 6.77 -2.54 0.81
C SER A 218 5.34 -2.12 1.14
N ALA A 219 4.44 -2.32 0.19
CA ALA A 219 3.01 -2.03 0.33
C ALA A 219 2.21 -3.14 -0.35
N ASN A 220 2.27 -4.33 0.24
CA ASN A 220 1.49 -5.48 -0.23
C ASN A 220 0.04 -5.34 0.21
N ALA A 221 -0.88 -5.76 -0.65
CA ALA A 221 -2.26 -5.96 -0.27
C ALA A 221 -2.39 -7.25 0.55
N VAL A 222 -3.55 -7.42 1.18
CA VAL A 222 -3.81 -8.60 2.02
C VAL A 222 -3.88 -9.91 1.20
N LEU A 223 -4.25 -9.81 -0.08
CA LEU A 223 -4.38 -10.94 -1.02
C LEU A 223 -3.11 -11.79 -1.03
N LYS A 224 -3.27 -13.09 -0.73
CA LYS A 224 -2.19 -14.07 -0.78
C LYS A 224 -1.86 -14.41 -2.25
N PRO A 225 -0.58 -14.32 -2.66
CA PRO A 225 -0.16 -14.80 -3.97
C PRO A 225 -0.49 -16.28 -4.18
N LYS A 226 -1.07 -16.62 -5.33
CA LYS A 226 -1.33 -18.01 -5.75
C LYS A 226 -0.06 -18.62 -6.33
N ILE A 227 0.20 -19.88 -5.98
CA ILE A 227 1.30 -20.67 -6.53
C ILE A 227 0.76 -21.43 -7.74
N PHE A 228 1.47 -21.35 -8.85
CA PHE A 228 1.13 -22.05 -10.09
C PHE A 228 2.11 -23.21 -10.34
N PRO A 229 1.77 -24.17 -11.21
CA PRO A 229 2.69 -25.24 -11.60
C PRO A 229 4.00 -24.69 -12.17
N ASN A 230 5.11 -25.40 -11.96
CA ASN A 230 6.45 -24.99 -12.42
C ASN A 230 6.65 -25.21 -13.93
N THR A 231 5.78 -24.65 -14.76
CA THR A 231 5.92 -24.56 -16.23
C THR A 231 6.23 -23.11 -16.63
N PRO A 232 6.73 -22.85 -17.85
CA PRO A 232 6.94 -21.48 -18.34
C PRO A 232 5.68 -20.60 -18.19
N GLU A 233 4.53 -21.13 -18.58
CA GLU A 233 3.23 -20.45 -18.50
C GLU A 233 2.80 -20.24 -17.05
N GLY A 234 3.07 -21.21 -16.17
CA GLY A 234 2.79 -21.10 -14.74
C GLY A 234 3.60 -20.01 -14.06
N LYS A 235 4.89 -19.86 -14.41
CA LYS A 235 5.74 -18.76 -13.89
C LYS A 235 5.28 -17.39 -14.36
N GLU A 236 4.83 -17.28 -15.61
CA GLU A 236 4.24 -16.04 -16.12
C GLU A 236 2.94 -15.69 -15.40
N ALA A 237 2.06 -16.68 -15.20
CA ALA A 237 0.82 -16.51 -14.44
C ALA A 237 1.08 -16.10 -12.98
N GLU A 238 2.08 -16.71 -12.32
CA GLU A 238 2.48 -16.35 -10.96
C GLU A 238 3.00 -14.90 -10.89
N THR A 239 3.81 -14.49 -11.86
CA THR A 239 4.32 -13.11 -11.95
C THR A 239 3.17 -12.12 -12.13
N ASN A 240 2.24 -12.42 -13.03
CA ASN A 240 1.06 -11.58 -13.27
C ASN A 240 0.17 -11.48 -12.03
N TYR A 241 -0.04 -12.60 -11.34
CA TYR A 241 -0.84 -12.63 -10.13
C TYR A 241 -0.19 -11.83 -9.00
N ARG A 242 1.14 -11.94 -8.82
CA ARG A 242 1.90 -11.16 -7.83
C ARG A 242 1.81 -9.65 -8.07
N LEU A 243 1.77 -9.18 -9.32
CA LEU A 243 1.56 -7.75 -9.59
C LEU A 243 0.20 -7.28 -9.06
N GLY A 244 -0.81 -8.14 -9.11
CA GLY A 244 -2.15 -7.88 -8.56
C GLY A 244 -2.24 -7.91 -7.04
N THR A 245 -1.21 -8.39 -6.32
CA THR A 245 -1.18 -8.40 -4.85
C THR A 245 -0.44 -7.19 -4.26
N GLN A 246 0.02 -6.25 -5.08
CA GLN A 246 0.81 -5.10 -4.64
C GLN A 246 0.03 -3.80 -4.84
N LEU A 247 -0.16 -3.04 -3.74
CA LEU A 247 -0.96 -1.81 -3.78
C LEU A 247 -0.43 -0.74 -4.73
N PRO A 248 0.89 -0.51 -4.90
CA PRO A 248 1.38 0.47 -5.87
C PRO A 248 0.82 0.24 -7.28
N TYR A 249 0.69 -1.02 -7.73
CA TYR A 249 0.11 -1.33 -9.03
C TYR A 249 -1.42 -1.30 -9.03
N ILE A 250 -2.07 -1.72 -7.93
CA ILE A 250 -3.52 -1.60 -7.78
C ILE A 250 -3.97 -0.13 -7.87
N PHE A 251 -3.22 0.81 -7.28
CA PHE A 251 -3.53 2.24 -7.41
C PHE A 251 -3.42 2.74 -8.86
N LEU A 252 -2.47 2.25 -9.64
CA LEU A 252 -2.36 2.59 -11.06
C LEU A 252 -3.57 2.10 -11.85
N VAL A 253 -3.95 0.83 -11.67
CA VAL A 253 -5.11 0.23 -12.36
C VAL A 253 -6.42 0.90 -11.91
N SER A 254 -6.54 1.19 -10.63
CA SER A 254 -7.72 1.89 -10.07
C SER A 254 -7.91 3.25 -10.71
N ARG A 255 -6.82 4.01 -10.90
CA ARG A 255 -6.90 5.32 -11.55
C ARG A 255 -7.23 5.22 -13.04
N LEU A 256 -6.75 4.18 -13.75
CA LEU A 256 -7.20 3.90 -15.11
C LEU A 256 -8.70 3.60 -15.17
N ALA A 257 -9.21 2.80 -14.24
CA ALA A 257 -10.64 2.50 -14.16
C ALA A 257 -11.48 3.77 -13.91
N HIS A 258 -11.00 4.69 -13.06
CA HIS A 258 -11.64 5.99 -12.85
C HIS A 258 -11.67 6.83 -14.12
N TYR A 259 -10.54 6.97 -14.82
CA TYR A 259 -10.50 7.74 -16.07
C TYR A 259 -11.38 7.15 -17.16
N ILE A 260 -11.28 5.84 -17.40
CA ILE A 260 -12.08 5.15 -18.44
C ILE A 260 -13.56 5.32 -18.14
N LYS A 261 -13.98 5.19 -16.88
CA LYS A 261 -15.38 5.37 -16.49
C LYS A 261 -15.92 6.75 -16.82
N VAL A 262 -15.14 7.80 -16.57
CA VAL A 262 -15.53 9.18 -16.87
C VAL A 262 -15.50 9.45 -18.37
N LEU A 263 -14.39 9.11 -19.04
CA LEU A 263 -14.21 9.37 -20.48
C LEU A 263 -15.25 8.65 -21.34
N GLN A 264 -15.46 7.36 -21.11
CA GLN A 264 -16.41 6.59 -21.92
C GLN A 264 -17.86 7.02 -21.67
N ARG A 265 -18.17 7.59 -20.51
CA ARG A 265 -19.52 8.08 -20.21
C ARG A 265 -19.87 9.33 -21.04
N GLU A 266 -18.91 10.20 -21.30
CA GLU A 266 -19.10 11.37 -22.18
C GLU A 266 -19.32 10.98 -23.65
N GLU A 267 -18.84 9.80 -24.05
CA GLU A 267 -18.90 9.32 -25.43
C GLU A 267 -20.20 8.55 -25.75
N ILE A 268 -21.07 8.32 -24.76
CA ILE A 268 -22.34 7.62 -24.96
C ILE A 268 -23.25 8.44 -25.87
N GLY A 269 -23.73 7.81 -26.95
CA GLY A 269 -24.59 8.44 -27.96
C GLY A 269 -23.83 9.07 -29.12
N SER A 270 -22.50 9.01 -29.12
CA SER A 270 -21.68 9.37 -30.29
C SER A 270 -21.73 8.31 -31.39
N TRP A 271 -21.46 8.72 -32.62
CA TRP A 271 -21.36 7.83 -33.79
C TRP A 271 -19.99 7.17 -33.82
N LYS A 272 -19.82 6.06 -33.09
CA LYS A 272 -18.56 5.30 -33.06
C LYS A 272 -18.81 3.84 -33.39
N GLU A 273 -18.01 3.31 -34.31
CA GLU A 273 -17.92 1.87 -34.54
C GLU A 273 -16.86 1.24 -33.64
N ARG A 274 -16.82 -0.10 -33.60
CA ARG A 274 -15.86 -0.89 -32.79
C ARG A 274 -14.42 -0.41 -32.97
N SER A 275 -14.00 -0.16 -34.22
CA SER A 275 -12.65 0.30 -34.56
C SER A 275 -12.36 1.72 -34.05
N ASP A 276 -13.36 2.59 -34.02
CA ASP A 276 -13.19 3.97 -33.55
C ASP A 276 -12.96 4.00 -32.04
N VAL A 277 -13.71 3.17 -31.30
CA VAL A 277 -13.53 2.98 -29.85
C VAL A 277 -12.13 2.41 -29.57
N GLU A 278 -11.73 1.37 -30.29
CA GLU A 278 -10.42 0.75 -30.14
C GLU A 278 -9.27 1.73 -30.42
N ASN A 279 -9.35 2.49 -31.52
CA ASN A 279 -8.32 3.47 -31.88
C ASN A 279 -8.26 4.63 -30.88
N GLY A 280 -9.40 5.21 -30.51
CA GLY A 280 -9.46 6.34 -29.57
C GLY A 280 -8.93 5.98 -28.18
N LEU A 281 -9.27 4.79 -27.68
CA LEU A 281 -8.76 4.29 -26.40
C LEU A 281 -7.25 3.98 -26.45
N ASN A 282 -6.77 3.38 -27.53
CA ASN A 282 -5.33 3.12 -27.71
C ASN A 282 -4.53 4.42 -27.88
N GLU A 283 -5.08 5.46 -28.49
CA GLU A 283 -4.46 6.79 -28.55
C GLU A 283 -4.42 7.45 -27.17
N TRP A 284 -5.54 7.40 -26.43
CA TRP A 284 -5.63 7.95 -25.09
C TRP A 284 -4.62 7.31 -24.11
N ILE A 285 -4.49 5.97 -24.09
CA ILE A 285 -3.61 5.29 -23.13
C ILE A 285 -2.13 5.54 -23.42
N ARG A 286 -1.75 5.81 -24.68
CA ARG A 286 -0.35 6.08 -25.08
C ARG A 286 0.28 7.25 -24.35
N GLN A 287 -0.52 8.25 -23.92
CA GLN A 287 0.00 9.39 -23.17
C GLN A 287 0.65 8.99 -21.83
N TYR A 288 0.26 7.84 -21.27
CA TYR A 288 0.77 7.29 -20.02
C TYR A 288 1.80 6.17 -20.21
N VAL A 289 2.17 5.88 -21.46
CA VAL A 289 3.15 4.84 -21.82
C VAL A 289 4.52 5.45 -22.09
N SER A 290 5.56 4.83 -21.55
CA SER A 290 6.96 5.11 -21.85
C SER A 290 7.67 3.82 -22.24
N ASP A 291 7.84 3.61 -23.54
CA ASP A 291 8.43 2.41 -24.15
C ASP A 291 9.96 2.44 -24.26
N GLN A 292 10.58 3.58 -23.93
CA GLN A 292 12.03 3.73 -23.88
C GLN A 292 12.68 2.67 -22.98
N GLU A 293 13.88 2.24 -23.34
CA GLU A 293 14.60 1.20 -22.58
C GLU A 293 15.01 1.68 -21.19
N ASN A 294 15.48 2.93 -21.09
CA ASN A 294 15.91 3.53 -19.82
C ASN A 294 15.40 4.97 -19.64
N PRO A 295 14.09 5.18 -19.47
CA PRO A 295 13.53 6.50 -19.20
C PRO A 295 13.99 6.99 -17.81
N PRO A 296 14.21 8.31 -17.63
CA PRO A 296 14.49 8.89 -16.33
C PRO A 296 13.42 8.57 -15.28
N ALA A 297 13.78 8.54 -14.00
CA ALA A 297 12.86 8.16 -12.91
C ALA A 297 11.61 9.06 -12.85
N GLU A 298 11.75 10.35 -13.15
CA GLU A 298 10.63 11.29 -13.21
C GLU A 298 9.65 10.93 -14.35
N VAL A 299 10.16 10.57 -15.52
CA VAL A 299 9.35 10.13 -16.67
C VAL A 299 8.60 8.85 -16.33
N ARG A 300 9.27 7.86 -15.71
CA ARG A 300 8.63 6.62 -15.22
C ARG A 300 7.52 6.88 -14.20
N SER A 301 7.63 7.97 -13.44
CA SER A 301 6.63 8.32 -12.41
C SER A 301 5.40 9.00 -13.00
N ARG A 302 5.59 9.85 -14.02
CA ARG A 302 4.48 10.51 -14.76
C ARG A 302 3.81 9.59 -15.79
N ARG A 303 4.58 8.66 -16.36
CA ARG A 303 4.15 7.63 -17.33
C ARG A 303 4.44 6.25 -16.76
N PRO A 304 3.55 5.71 -15.91
CA PRO A 304 3.84 4.52 -15.11
C PRO A 304 3.81 3.21 -15.91
N PHE A 305 3.34 3.23 -17.15
CA PHE A 305 3.21 2.03 -17.98
C PHE A 305 4.34 1.93 -19.00
N ARG A 306 4.92 0.73 -19.14
CA ARG A 306 5.87 0.40 -20.20
C ARG A 306 5.17 0.02 -21.51
N GLY A 307 3.98 -0.56 -21.41
CA GLY A 307 3.16 -0.94 -22.55
C GLY A 307 1.70 -1.08 -22.16
N ALA A 308 0.81 -0.85 -23.11
CA ALA A 308 -0.62 -1.03 -22.96
C ALA A 308 -1.22 -1.52 -24.27
N ARG A 309 -2.26 -2.34 -24.20
CA ARG A 309 -3.03 -2.80 -25.34
C ARG A 309 -4.50 -2.86 -24.96
N ILE A 310 -5.33 -2.21 -25.75
CA ILE A 310 -6.79 -2.25 -25.61
C ILE A 310 -7.35 -2.95 -26.83
N THR A 311 -8.17 -3.98 -26.61
CA THR A 311 -8.90 -4.69 -27.66
C THR A 311 -10.39 -4.56 -27.43
N VAL A 312 -11.15 -4.31 -28.49
CA VAL A 312 -12.60 -4.11 -28.43
C VAL A 312 -13.28 -5.17 -29.30
N SER A 313 -14.20 -5.91 -28.71
CA SER A 313 -15.03 -6.92 -29.38
C SER A 313 -16.52 -6.60 -29.25
N ASP A 314 -17.30 -7.02 -30.25
CA ASP A 314 -18.76 -6.90 -30.22
C ASP A 314 -19.37 -7.92 -29.27
N ILE A 315 -20.47 -7.54 -28.62
CA ILE A 315 -21.29 -8.46 -27.83
C ILE A 315 -22.37 -9.04 -28.73
N GLU A 316 -22.37 -10.37 -28.88
CA GLU A 316 -23.34 -11.07 -29.73
C GLU A 316 -24.77 -10.79 -29.25
N GLY A 317 -25.63 -10.31 -30.16
CA GLY A 317 -27.03 -10.00 -29.86
C GLY A 317 -27.30 -8.56 -29.38
N GLU A 318 -26.28 -7.76 -29.08
CA GLU A 318 -26.43 -6.39 -28.57
C GLU A 318 -25.69 -5.37 -29.47
N THR A 319 -26.39 -4.81 -30.46
CA THR A 319 -25.80 -3.79 -31.34
C THR A 319 -25.48 -2.52 -30.56
N GLY A 320 -24.24 -2.02 -30.71
CA GLY A 320 -23.74 -0.83 -30.00
C GLY A 320 -23.14 -1.13 -28.62
N TRP A 321 -23.13 -2.40 -28.18
CA TRP A 321 -22.47 -2.83 -26.96
C TRP A 321 -21.14 -3.52 -27.28
N TYR A 322 -20.09 -3.11 -26.55
CA TYR A 322 -18.74 -3.59 -26.77
C TYR A 322 -18.15 -4.15 -25.48
N LYS A 323 -17.40 -5.24 -25.61
CA LYS A 323 -16.49 -5.72 -24.57
C LYS A 323 -15.11 -5.13 -24.81
N ILE A 324 -14.57 -4.45 -23.79
CA ILE A 324 -13.27 -3.78 -23.85
C ILE A 324 -12.32 -4.50 -22.90
N ASP A 325 -11.26 -5.09 -23.45
CA ASP A 325 -10.19 -5.73 -22.69
C ASP A 325 -8.95 -4.83 -22.67
N LEU A 326 -8.62 -4.26 -21.51
CA LEU A 326 -7.44 -3.41 -21.27
C LEU A 326 -6.34 -4.22 -20.59
N ASN A 327 -5.21 -4.38 -21.27
CA ASN A 327 -4.01 -5.00 -20.73
C ASN A 327 -2.90 -3.95 -20.56
N VAL A 328 -2.37 -3.78 -19.35
CA VAL A 328 -1.31 -2.83 -19.05
C VAL A 328 -0.11 -3.50 -18.39
N ARG A 329 1.09 -3.08 -18.79
CA ARG A 329 2.35 -3.53 -18.20
C ARG A 329 3.02 -2.34 -17.50
N PRO A 330 3.06 -2.30 -16.16
CA PRO A 330 3.73 -1.24 -15.42
C PRO A 330 5.25 -1.35 -15.51
N HIS A 331 5.96 -0.27 -15.19
CA HIS A 331 7.39 -0.35 -14.85
C HIS A 331 7.57 -1.08 -13.51
N PHE A 332 8.54 -1.99 -13.44
CA PHE A 332 8.83 -2.72 -12.21
C PHE A 332 9.61 -1.89 -11.21
N LYS A 333 9.21 -2.01 -9.93
CA LYS A 333 9.94 -1.50 -8.78
C LYS A 333 11.00 -2.51 -8.33
N PHE A 334 12.13 -2.02 -7.85
CA PHE A 334 13.15 -2.85 -7.22
C PHE A 334 12.71 -3.20 -5.80
N MET A 335 12.58 -4.50 -5.50
CA MET A 335 12.07 -5.00 -4.21
C MET A 335 12.99 -6.02 -3.52
N GLY A 336 14.10 -6.39 -4.15
CA GLY A 336 15.04 -7.36 -3.59
C GLY A 336 16.00 -7.89 -4.65
N ALA A 337 17.14 -8.39 -4.19
CA ALA A 337 18.12 -9.10 -5.00
C ALA A 337 18.92 -10.05 -4.10
N ASN A 338 19.26 -11.23 -4.64
CA ASN A 338 20.18 -12.15 -4.00
C ASN A 338 21.59 -11.82 -4.47
N PHE A 339 22.52 -11.63 -3.52
CA PHE A 339 23.92 -11.36 -3.82
C PHE A 339 24.76 -12.57 -3.40
N GLU A 340 25.38 -13.24 -4.37
CA GLU A 340 26.34 -14.30 -4.11
C GLU A 340 27.75 -13.73 -4.22
N LEU A 341 28.51 -13.80 -3.13
CA LEU A 341 29.88 -13.29 -3.07
C LEU A 341 30.85 -14.47 -3.21
N SER A 342 31.62 -14.47 -4.30
CA SER A 342 32.70 -15.44 -4.53
C SER A 342 34.04 -14.72 -4.67
N LEU A 343 35.07 -15.26 -4.02
CA LEU A 343 36.45 -14.80 -4.15
C LEU A 343 37.12 -15.57 -5.30
N VAL A 344 37.55 -14.85 -6.34
CA VAL A 344 38.23 -15.46 -7.49
C VAL A 344 39.66 -14.92 -7.57
N GLY A 345 40.65 -15.81 -7.62
CA GLY A 345 42.08 -15.46 -7.60
C GLY A 345 42.60 -14.75 -8.86
N LYS A 346 41.85 -14.82 -9.96
CA LYS A 346 42.03 -14.01 -11.16
C LYS A 346 40.63 -13.76 -11.71
N LEU A 347 40.12 -12.53 -11.59
CA LEU A 347 38.96 -12.15 -12.40
C LEU A 347 39.39 -12.23 -13.86
N ASP A 348 38.66 -12.99 -14.67
CA ASP A 348 38.79 -12.89 -16.12
C ASP A 348 38.56 -11.42 -16.48
N LYS A 349 39.55 -10.82 -17.14
CA LYS A 349 39.43 -9.47 -17.68
C LYS A 349 38.74 -9.63 -19.02
N GLU A 350 37.46 -9.24 -19.09
CA GLU A 350 36.81 -8.97 -20.38
C GLU A 350 37.57 -7.89 -21.16
#